data_AF-A0A235HGU9-F1
#
_entry.id   AF-A0A235HGU9-F1
#
_cell.length_a   1.000
_cell.length_b   1.000
_cell.length_c   1.000
_cell.angle_alpha   90.00
_cell.angle_beta   90.00
_cell.angle_gamma   90.00
#
_symmetry.space_group_name_H-M   'P 1'
#
loop_
_entity.id
_entity.type
_entity.pdbx_description
1 polymer ?
#
loop_
_entity_poly.entity_id
_entity_poly.type
_entity_poly.pdbx_seq_one_letter_code
_entity_poly.pdbx_strand_id
1 'polypeptide(L)' 'MNADAMLKRIEGLNQARGGVIARVRPTGNGDTVQVLWWNGERWGASGPLGIATMALDRALDDVANEPDFWIHA' A
#
# COMPACT_ATOMS: atom_id res chain seq x y z
N MET A 1 -22.44 -1.00 -15.16
CA MET A 1 -21.01 -1.31 -15.32
C MET A 1 -20.78 -2.73 -14.82
N ASN A 2 -20.12 -3.60 -15.59
CA ASN A 2 -19.91 -5.00 -15.22
C ASN A 2 -18.58 -5.18 -14.45
N ALA A 3 -18.40 -6.36 -13.83
CA ALA A 3 -17.23 -6.67 -13.00
C ALA A 3 -15.91 -6.53 -13.79
N ASP A 4 -15.88 -6.96 -15.05
CA ASP A 4 -14.69 -6.85 -15.92
C ASP A 4 -14.31 -5.39 -16.20
N ALA A 5 -15.29 -4.52 -16.45
CA ALA A 5 -15.04 -3.09 -16.65
C ALA A 5 -14.53 -2.41 -15.36
N MET A 6 -14.99 -2.88 -14.20
CA MET A 6 -14.52 -2.38 -12.91
C MET A 6 -13.07 -2.84 -12.64
N LEU A 7 -12.73 -4.09 -12.93
CA LEU A 7 -11.38 -4.62 -12.78
C LEU A 7 -10.40 -3.87 -13.69
N LYS A 8 -10.76 -3.70 -14.97
CA LYS A 8 -9.94 -2.97 -15.96
C LYS A 8 -9.72 -1.51 -15.57
N ARG A 9 -10.68 -0.90 -14.86
CA ARG A 9 -10.55 0.46 -14.32
C ARG A 9 -9.58 0.51 -13.13
N ILE A 10 -9.62 -0.48 -12.24
CA ILE A 10 -8.69 -0.59 -11.11
C ILE A 10 -7.26 -0.82 -11.63
N GLU A 11 -7.08 -1.70 -12.61
CA GLU A 11 -5.78 -1.93 -13.27
C GLU A 11 -5.25 -0.66 -13.94
N GLY A 12 -6.10 0.06 -14.68
CA GLY A 12 -5.72 1.34 -15.29
C GLY A 12 -5.34 2.40 -14.26
N LEU A 13 -5.99 2.43 -13.10
CA LEU A 13 -5.63 3.32 -11.98
C LEU A 13 -4.30 2.92 -11.33
N ASN A 14 -4.03 1.61 -11.20
CA ASN A 14 -2.77 1.10 -10.67
C ASN A 14 -1.60 1.44 -11.61
N GLN A 15 -1.78 1.25 -12.92
CA GLN A 15 -0.77 1.58 -13.93
C GLN A 15 -0.53 3.10 -14.04
N ALA A 16 -1.58 3.91 -14.01
CA ALA A 16 -1.45 5.37 -14.05
C ALA A 16 -0.77 5.97 -12.81
N ARG A 17 -0.73 5.23 -11.69
CA ARG A 17 -0.08 5.63 -10.42
C ARG A 17 1.34 5.09 -10.25
N GLY A 18 1.87 4.33 -11.21
CA GLY A 18 3.22 3.75 -11.12
C GLY A 18 3.32 2.41 -10.38
N GLY A 19 2.20 1.70 -10.17
CA GLY A 19 2.20 0.29 -9.78
C GLY A 19 2.20 -0.01 -8.27
N VAL A 20 2.51 0.95 -7.40
CA VAL A 20 2.54 0.73 -5.95
C VAL A 20 1.46 1.54 -5.24
N ILE A 21 0.61 0.86 -4.46
CA ILE A 21 -0.43 1.49 -3.64
C ILE A 21 -0.22 1.14 -2.18
N ALA A 22 0.10 2.16 -1.38
CA ALA A 22 0.07 2.11 0.07
C ALA A 22 -1.28 2.58 0.61
N ARG A 23 -1.72 1.96 1.71
CA ARG A 23 -2.85 2.38 2.53
C ARG A 23 -2.34 2.64 3.94
N VAL A 24 -2.60 3.85 4.44
CA VAL A 24 -2.35 4.25 5.82
C VAL A 24 -3.63 4.03 6.62
N ARG A 25 -3.54 3.28 7.72
CA ARG A 25 -4.68 2.95 8.60
C ARG A 25 -4.38 3.40 10.04
N PRO A 26 -5.18 4.29 10.65
CA PRO A 26 -5.05 4.61 12.06
C PRO A 26 -5.22 3.37 12.95
N THR A 27 -4.40 3.26 13.99
CA THR A 27 -4.52 2.18 14.99
C THR A 27 -5.54 2.50 16.08
N GLY A 28 -5.90 3.78 16.23
CA GLY A 28 -6.66 4.28 17.37
C GLY A 28 -5.79 4.58 18.60
N ASN A 29 -4.47 4.41 18.51
CA ASN A 29 -3.51 4.74 19.57
C ASN A 29 -2.66 5.95 19.18
N GLY A 30 -3.03 7.14 19.65
CA GLY A 30 -2.30 8.37 19.37
C GLY A 30 -2.21 8.67 17.88
N ASP A 31 -1.01 9.01 17.42
CA ASP A 31 -0.65 9.32 16.03
C ASP A 31 -0.15 8.09 15.23
N THR A 32 -0.24 6.90 15.82
CA THR A 32 0.29 5.69 15.20
C THR A 32 -0.64 5.15 14.12
N VAL A 33 -0.02 4.69 13.03
CA VAL A 33 -0.70 4.14 11.86
C VAL A 33 -0.03 2.85 11.43
N GLN A 34 -0.82 1.99 10.80
CA GLN A 34 -0.35 0.84 10.04
C GLN A 34 -0.21 1.22 8.57
N VAL A 35 0.89 0.77 7.94
CA VAL A 35 1.09 0.89 6.50
C VAL A 35 0.87 -0.47 5.86
N LEU A 36 -0.13 -0.55 4.97
CA LEU A 36 -0.45 -1.75 4.20
C LEU A 36 -0.18 -1.50 2.73
N TRP A 37 0.34 -2.51 2.04
CA TRP A 37 0.65 -2.46 0.62
C TRP A 37 -0.29 -3.39 -0.15
N TRP A 38 -0.74 -2.93 -1.32
CA TRP A 38 -1.51 -3.75 -2.24
C TRP A 38 -0.58 -4.60 -3.09
N ASN A 39 -0.77 -5.92 -3.08
CA ASN A 39 0.03 -6.85 -3.90
C ASN A 39 -0.68 -7.34 -5.18
N GLY A 40 -1.86 -6.81 -5.50
CA GLY A 40 -2.70 -7.31 -6.59
C GLY A 40 -3.93 -8.12 -6.14
N GLU A 41 -3.87 -8.72 -4.94
CA GLU A 41 -4.93 -9.61 -4.44
C GLU A 41 -5.41 -9.23 -3.03
N ARG A 42 -4.49 -8.81 -2.15
CA ARG A 42 -4.78 -8.47 -0.76
C ARG A 42 -3.93 -7.31 -0.26
N TRP A 43 -4.43 -6.67 0.78
CA TRP A 43 -3.66 -5.73 1.59
C TRP A 43 -2.77 -6.52 2.56
N GLY A 44 -1.49 -6.18 2.63
CA GLY A 44 -0.54 -6.86 3.50
C GLY A 44 0.67 -6.00 3.88
N ALA A 45 1.63 -6.63 4.54
CA ALA A 45 2.94 -6.02 4.79
C ALA A 45 3.70 -5.78 3.48
N SER A 46 4.60 -4.79 3.45
CA SER A 46 5.58 -4.63 2.37
C SER A 46 6.68 -5.69 2.41
N GLY A 47 6.84 -6.42 3.52
CA GLY A 47 7.97 -7.33 3.68
C GLY A 47 7.77 -8.37 4.79
N PRO A 48 8.80 -9.20 5.05
CA PRO A 48 8.70 -10.34 5.97
C PRO A 48 8.52 -9.93 7.44
N LEU A 49 8.73 -8.67 7.78
CA LEU A 49 8.66 -8.14 9.14
C LEU A 49 7.23 -7.85 9.62
N GLY A 50 6.21 -8.11 8.78
CA GLY A 50 4.81 -7.85 9.11
C GLY A 50 4.39 -6.40 8.86
N ILE A 51 3.16 -6.06 9.26
CA ILE A 51 2.58 -4.74 8.99
C ILE A 51 3.28 -3.71 9.86
N ALA A 52 4.01 -2.79 9.21
CA ALA A 52 4.72 -1.73 9.90
C ALA A 52 3.72 -0.83 10.64
N THR A 53 3.98 -0.57 11.92
CA THR A 53 3.21 0.34 12.77
C THR A 53 4.13 1.43 13.27
N MET A 54 3.85 2.68 12.97
CA MET A 54 4.71 3.82 13.26
C MET A 54 3.91 5.12 13.34
N ALA A 55 4.54 6.22 13.75
CA ALA A 55 3.92 7.54 13.72
C ALA A 55 3.59 7.98 12.28
N LEU A 56 2.54 8.79 12.12
CA LEU A 56 2.03 9.20 10.81
C LEU A 56 3.09 9.90 9.94
N ASP A 57 3.89 10.79 10.52
CA ASP A 57 4.97 11.50 9.82
C ASP A 57 6.01 10.53 9.26
N ARG A 58 6.43 9.54 10.07
CA ARG A 58 7.34 8.49 9.64
C ARG A 58 6.73 7.60 8.56
N ALA A 59 5.43 7.30 8.66
CA ALA A 59 4.72 6.51 7.64
C ALA A 59 4.65 7.23 6.29
N LEU A 60 4.47 8.55 6.29
CA LEU A 60 4.49 9.35 5.06
C LEU A 60 5.90 9.42 4.46
N ASP A 61 6.92 9.54 5.30
CA ASP A 61 8.33 9.52 4.87
C ASP A 61 8.72 8.16 4.28
N ASP A 62 8.33 7.06 4.93
CA ASP A 62 8.52 5.70 4.41
C ASP A 62 7.81 5.52 3.06
N VAL A 63 6.50 5.85 2.96
CA VAL A 63 5.76 5.72 1.68
C VAL A 63 6.34 6.57 0.56
N ALA A 64 6.83 7.77 0.87
CA ALA A 64 7.39 8.68 -0.12
C ALA A 64 8.79 8.27 -0.60
N ASN A 65 9.58 7.64 0.27
CA ASN A 65 10.96 7.26 -0.01
C ASN A 65 11.15 5.76 -0.23
N GLU A 66 10.09 4.94 -0.18
CA GLU A 66 10.18 3.49 -0.33
C GLU A 66 10.77 3.12 -1.71
N PRO A 67 12.03 2.65 -1.79
CA PRO A 67 12.69 2.50 -3.08
C PRO A 67 12.42 1.16 -3.78
N ASP A 68 11.95 0.11 -3.09
CA ASP A 68 12.36 -1.26 -3.48
C ASP A 68 11.38 -2.45 -3.38
N PHE A 69 10.12 -2.34 -2.97
CA PHE A 69 9.29 -3.57 -2.88
C PHE A 69 8.66 -4.03 -4.20
N TRP A 70 9.48 -4.44 -5.18
CA TRP A 70 9.14 -5.36 -6.29
C TRP A 70 10.40 -6.11 -6.79
N ILE A 71 11.14 -6.83 -5.93
CA ILE A 71 12.03 -7.90 -6.41
C ILE A 71 12.09 -8.96 -5.28
N HIS A 72 11.45 -10.13 -5.31
CA HIS A 72 11.32 -11.12 -6.37
C HIS A 72 10.01 -11.92 -6.16
N ALA A 73 9.25 -12.13 -7.25
CA ALA A 73 8.33 -13.25 -7.39
C ALA A 73 9.12 -14.54 -7.70
#